data_AF-A0A537C2E4-F1
#
_entry.id   AF-A0A537C2E4-F1
#
_cell.length_a   1.000
_cell.length_b   1.000
_cell.length_c   1.000
_cell.angle_alpha   90.00
_cell.angle_beta   90.00
_cell.angle_gamma   90.00
#
_symmetry.space_group_name_H-M   'P 1'
#
loop_
_entity.id
_entity.type
_entity.pdbx_description
1 polymer ?
#
loop_
_entity_poly.entity_id
_entity_poly.type
_entity_poly.pdbx_seq_one_letter_code
_entity_poly.pdbx_strand_id
1 'polypeptide(L)'
;MIHLDEHSMGPLCKVTSALALASALALAGCGGGASSASSPSIMLLAANDGVSGFELWKTDGSAMGTVLVKDINPGAGHSSPGGSGLFPSEFAFFNGAWFFSADDGTGPKLWKSDGTQAGTARVTAVVSSPREFTVLGNALYFSADDGVNGRELWKTDGTEARTVLVKDIAPGTVSIGGIQVPRSSSPTGLTVFNNTLYFSADDGMSGIELWKSDGTALGTVQVKDINLSGDSFPSGFTVFNNELYFSADGGTGFELWKTNGTPGNAVLVKDINPTGDSGFTVFNNELYFSADDGGTGFELWKTNGTPGNAVLVKDINPTGDSSPSGFTVFNNALYFSADGVAGAELWKSDVAGTVRVGAVSLVSGLTVFNNALYFSASDGVAGVELWKTDVAGSPVQVKGINNTTLGAPNALTVLNNALLFSADDGMTGRELWRTDGTVGGTMQVKDICPGPCDGVPVLVILP
;
A
#
# COMPACT_ATOMS: atom_id res chain seq x y z
N MET A 1 2.41 65.71 -23.27
CA MET A 1 1.59 65.26 -22.12
C MET A 1 1.74 63.74 -22.06
N ILE A 2 2.42 63.25 -20.99
CA ILE A 2 2.28 61.95 -20.33
C ILE A 2 2.64 60.70 -21.19
N HIS A 3 3.87 60.19 -21.08
CA HIS A 3 4.38 59.12 -20.17
C HIS A 3 3.97 57.71 -20.59
N LEU A 4 4.94 56.84 -20.88
CA LEU A 4 4.90 55.40 -20.54
C LEU A 4 6.34 54.86 -20.46
N ASP A 5 6.56 54.06 -19.42
CA ASP A 5 7.82 53.68 -18.78
C ASP A 5 8.60 52.52 -19.43
N GLU A 6 9.89 52.48 -19.08
CA GLU A 6 10.83 51.38 -19.21
C GLU A 6 10.45 50.19 -18.29
N HIS A 7 10.61 48.94 -18.77
CA HIS A 7 11.77 48.11 -18.38
C HIS A 7 11.62 46.61 -18.75
N SER A 8 12.72 46.11 -19.33
CA SER A 8 13.38 44.84 -19.01
C SER A 8 12.81 43.52 -19.54
N MET A 9 13.30 43.18 -20.74
CA MET A 9 13.41 41.84 -21.31
C MET A 9 14.18 40.87 -20.39
N GLY A 10 13.65 39.66 -20.19
CA GLY A 10 14.34 38.55 -19.52
C GLY A 10 15.42 37.90 -20.42
N PRO A 11 16.46 37.26 -19.84
CA PRO A 11 17.50 36.62 -20.65
C PRO A 11 17.15 35.17 -21.01
N LEU A 12 17.37 34.86 -22.28
CA LEU A 12 17.47 33.52 -22.86
C LEU A 12 18.62 32.72 -22.21
N CYS A 13 18.34 31.51 -21.72
CA CYS A 13 19.38 30.58 -21.27
C CYS A 13 19.79 29.64 -22.42
N LYS A 14 21.06 29.76 -22.83
CA LYS A 14 21.74 28.88 -23.80
C LYS A 14 22.07 27.54 -23.14
N VAL A 15 21.86 26.46 -23.89
CA VAL A 15 22.33 25.11 -23.58
C VAL A 15 23.84 25.04 -23.81
N THR A 16 24.59 24.68 -22.77
CA THR A 16 25.96 24.16 -22.89
C THR A 16 26.07 22.85 -22.14
N SER A 17 26.56 21.84 -22.85
CA SER A 17 26.85 20.47 -22.44
C SER A 17 27.90 20.38 -21.33
N ALA A 18 27.61 19.57 -20.30
CA ALA A 18 28.63 18.91 -19.48
C ALA A 18 28.10 17.57 -18.93
N LEU A 19 28.94 16.55 -19.06
CA LEU A 19 28.73 15.17 -18.64
C LEU A 19 28.66 15.01 -17.11
N ALA A 20 27.87 14.00 -16.70
CA ALA A 20 28.03 13.12 -15.54
C ALA A 20 27.86 13.67 -14.11
N LEU A 21 26.71 13.35 -13.52
CA LEU A 21 26.59 12.52 -12.30
C LEU A 21 25.09 12.22 -12.09
N ALA A 22 24.65 11.06 -12.57
CA ALA A 22 23.29 10.58 -12.33
C ALA A 22 23.24 9.96 -10.93
N SER A 23 22.74 10.74 -9.96
CA SER A 23 22.23 10.19 -8.70
C SER A 23 20.94 9.43 -9.00
N ALA A 24 20.92 8.14 -8.70
CA ALA A 24 19.75 7.28 -8.82
C ALA A 24 18.61 7.79 -7.92
N LEU A 25 17.65 8.48 -8.54
CA LEU A 25 16.32 8.63 -7.97
C LEU A 25 15.61 7.29 -8.15
N ALA A 26 15.33 6.59 -7.05
CA ALA A 26 14.36 5.51 -7.07
C ALA A 26 13.03 6.10 -7.53
N LEU A 27 12.48 5.56 -8.63
CA LEU A 27 11.11 5.84 -9.04
C LEU A 27 10.18 5.24 -7.98
N ALA A 28 9.80 6.07 -7.00
CA ALA A 28 8.56 5.88 -6.28
C ALA A 28 7.43 5.93 -7.33
N GLY A 29 6.61 4.88 -7.35
CA GLY A 29 5.41 4.83 -8.18
C GLY A 29 4.58 6.10 -7.96
N CYS A 30 4.04 6.62 -9.05
CA CYS A 30 3.22 7.81 -9.05
C CYS A 30 1.88 7.50 -8.36
N GLY A 31 1.85 7.66 -7.04
CA GLY A 31 0.67 7.76 -6.19
C GLY A 31 0.75 9.08 -5.45
N GLY A 32 -0.26 9.92 -5.59
CA GLY A 32 -0.22 11.33 -5.20
C GLY A 32 -0.04 11.57 -3.71
N GLY A 33 0.74 12.62 -3.38
CA GLY A 33 0.48 13.44 -2.21
C GLY A 33 0.98 12.95 -0.84
N ALA A 34 2.08 12.19 -0.76
CA ALA A 34 2.86 12.20 0.48
C ALA A 34 3.58 13.56 0.57
N SER A 35 3.12 14.42 1.49
CA SER A 35 3.85 15.61 1.89
C SER A 35 5.30 15.24 2.18
N SER A 36 6.25 16.05 1.74
CA SER A 36 7.69 15.92 2.05
C SER A 36 7.98 16.21 3.53
N ALA A 37 7.26 15.55 4.45
CA ALA A 37 7.74 15.35 5.79
C ALA A 37 8.99 14.48 5.66
N SER A 38 10.12 14.92 6.22
CA SER A 38 11.26 14.03 6.42
C SER A 38 10.74 12.74 7.03
N SER A 39 11.04 11.58 6.43
CA SER A 39 10.67 10.29 7.01
C SER A 39 11.03 10.35 8.49
N PRO A 40 10.05 10.18 9.40
CA PRO A 40 10.31 10.31 10.81
C PRO A 40 11.44 9.36 11.18
N SER A 41 12.37 9.80 12.03
CA SER A 41 13.47 8.96 12.52
C SER A 41 12.99 7.79 13.39
N ILE A 42 11.68 7.63 13.52
CA ILE A 42 10.99 6.57 14.24
C ILE A 42 9.89 6.00 13.37
N MET A 43 9.59 4.73 13.58
CA MET A 43 8.44 4.03 13.02
C MET A 43 7.53 3.59 14.16
N LEU A 44 6.21 3.59 13.93
CA LEU A 44 5.24 2.98 14.84
C LEU A 44 4.90 1.57 14.36
N LEU A 45 4.60 0.68 15.29
CA LEU A 45 4.21 -0.70 15.00
C LEU A 45 3.28 -1.24 16.09
N ALA A 46 2.51 -2.26 15.74
CA ALA A 46 1.84 -3.13 16.71
C ALA A 46 2.84 -4.20 17.19
N ALA A 47 3.04 -4.32 18.50
CA ALA A 47 3.87 -5.37 19.06
C ALA A 47 3.35 -5.85 20.42
N ASN A 48 3.74 -7.07 20.80
CA ASN A 48 3.34 -7.74 22.02
C ASN A 48 4.55 -8.10 22.88
N ASP A 49 4.55 -7.72 24.14
CA ASP A 49 5.62 -8.06 25.10
C ASP A 49 5.29 -9.27 25.98
N GLY A 50 4.19 -9.95 25.69
CA GLY A 50 3.67 -11.07 26.47
C GLY A 50 2.95 -10.66 27.76
N VAL A 51 2.86 -9.36 28.06
CA VAL A 51 2.22 -8.81 29.26
C VAL A 51 1.06 -7.88 28.91
N SER A 52 1.29 -6.95 27.99
CA SER A 52 0.36 -5.89 27.59
C SER A 52 -0.45 -6.24 26.32
N GLY A 53 -0.25 -7.41 25.72
CA GLY A 53 -0.86 -7.76 24.44
C GLY A 53 -0.37 -6.89 23.27
N PHE A 54 -1.14 -6.80 22.19
CA PHE A 54 -0.70 -6.11 20.95
C PHE A 54 -1.01 -4.64 21.03
N GLU A 55 0.01 -3.85 21.35
CA GLU A 55 -0.12 -2.44 21.70
C GLU A 55 0.71 -1.53 20.78
N LEU A 56 0.64 -0.22 21.02
CA LEU A 56 1.38 0.75 20.21
C LEU A 56 2.83 0.84 20.68
N TRP A 57 3.74 0.45 19.80
CA TRP A 57 5.18 0.56 19.99
C TRP A 57 5.79 1.53 19.00
N LYS A 58 7.03 1.94 19.29
CA LYS A 58 7.88 2.65 18.34
C LYS A 58 9.24 1.99 18.25
N THR A 59 9.94 2.24 17.16
CA THR A 59 11.34 1.86 16.96
C THR A 59 12.09 2.91 16.13
N ASP A 60 13.38 3.12 16.40
CA ASP A 60 14.31 3.82 15.53
C ASP A 60 15.27 2.86 14.80
N GLY A 61 15.02 1.54 14.90
CA GLY A 61 15.92 0.48 14.43
C GLY A 61 16.98 0.05 15.44
N SER A 62 16.95 0.55 16.67
CA SER A 62 17.81 0.11 17.78
C SER A 62 17.01 -0.54 18.91
N ALA A 63 17.67 -1.41 19.68
CA ALA A 63 17.06 -2.04 20.86
C ALA A 63 16.53 -1.02 21.88
N MET A 64 17.27 0.07 22.10
CA MET A 64 16.92 1.13 23.06
C MET A 64 15.77 2.01 22.56
N GLY A 65 15.70 2.26 21.25
CA GLY A 65 14.60 3.00 20.64
C GLY A 65 13.33 2.18 20.43
N THR A 66 13.41 0.84 20.55
CA THR A 66 12.26 -0.07 20.48
C THR A 66 11.55 -0.18 21.83
N VAL A 67 10.49 0.62 22.00
CA VAL A 67 9.76 0.77 23.29
C VAL A 67 8.25 0.89 23.10
N LEU A 68 7.51 0.42 24.10
CA LEU A 68 6.07 0.63 24.21
C LEU A 68 5.80 2.14 24.28
N VAL A 69 4.97 2.63 23.38
CA VAL A 69 4.49 4.02 23.40
C VAL A 69 3.33 4.13 24.36
N LYS A 70 2.35 3.23 24.24
CA LYS A 70 1.17 3.21 25.09
C LYS A 70 0.50 1.84 25.06
N ASP A 71 0.20 1.33 26.25
CA ASP A 71 -0.80 0.28 26.48
C ASP A 71 -2.19 0.93 26.34
N ILE A 72 -2.75 0.88 25.12
CA ILE A 72 -4.03 1.48 24.76
C ILE A 72 -5.18 0.62 25.30
N ASN A 73 -5.05 -0.72 25.28
CA ASN A 73 -6.00 -1.66 25.87
C ASN A 73 -5.41 -2.31 27.13
N PRO A 74 -5.60 -1.70 28.32
CA PRO A 74 -4.80 -2.01 29.50
C PRO A 74 -4.75 -3.49 29.90
N GLY A 75 -3.56 -3.93 30.32
CA GLY A 75 -3.33 -5.31 30.76
C GLY A 75 -3.15 -6.23 29.56
N ALA A 76 -3.60 -7.49 29.64
CA ALA A 76 -3.41 -8.44 28.54
C ALA A 76 -4.38 -8.24 27.35
N GLY A 77 -5.02 -7.07 27.25
CA GLY A 77 -5.88 -6.71 26.12
C GLY A 77 -5.06 -6.49 24.86
N HIS A 78 -5.71 -6.46 23.69
CA HIS A 78 -5.05 -6.09 22.44
C HIS A 78 -5.72 -4.84 21.90
N SER A 79 -4.95 -3.79 21.62
CA SER A 79 -5.44 -2.62 20.89
C SER A 79 -5.28 -2.75 19.38
N SER A 80 -4.38 -3.62 18.93
CA SER A 80 -4.09 -3.90 17.52
C SER A 80 -4.00 -2.60 16.69
N PRO A 81 -3.08 -1.67 17.04
CA PRO A 81 -3.01 -0.36 16.43
C PRO A 81 -2.62 -0.47 14.96
N GLY A 82 -3.40 0.18 14.10
CA GLY A 82 -3.32 -0.10 12.68
C GLY A 82 -3.70 -1.56 12.42
N GLY A 83 -4.81 -2.04 13.02
CA GLY A 83 -5.60 -3.25 12.75
C GLY A 83 -5.00 -4.63 13.11
N SER A 84 -5.85 -5.66 13.07
CA SER A 84 -5.54 -7.05 13.42
C SER A 84 -5.63 -7.98 12.19
N GLY A 85 -4.48 -8.42 11.64
CA GLY A 85 -4.44 -9.50 10.64
C GLY A 85 -4.32 -9.09 9.16
N LEU A 86 -4.89 -9.92 8.27
CA LEU A 86 -4.67 -10.07 6.80
C LEU A 86 -4.82 -8.82 5.90
N PHE A 87 -5.10 -7.65 6.47
CA PHE A 87 -5.13 -6.38 5.76
C PHE A 87 -4.04 -5.49 6.36
N PRO A 88 -3.04 -5.00 5.61
CA PRO A 88 -2.07 -4.07 6.15
C PRO A 88 -2.82 -2.80 6.55
N SER A 89 -3.04 -2.62 7.85
CA SER A 89 -3.96 -1.61 8.34
C SER A 89 -3.23 -0.28 8.57
N GLU A 90 -3.78 0.79 8.00
CA GLU A 90 -2.94 1.91 7.57
C GLU A 90 -2.65 2.88 8.72
N PHE A 91 -1.37 3.21 8.87
CA PHE A 91 -0.94 4.42 9.57
C PHE A 91 -0.87 5.55 8.54
N ALA A 92 -1.47 6.71 8.83
CA ALA A 92 -1.32 7.89 8.01
C ALA A 92 -0.62 8.99 8.81
N PHE A 93 0.49 9.52 8.29
CA PHE A 93 1.11 10.69 8.88
C PHE A 93 0.44 11.97 8.37
N PHE A 94 -0.14 12.75 9.29
CA PHE A 94 -0.89 13.96 8.96
C PHE A 94 -0.76 14.98 10.11
N ASN A 95 -0.54 16.25 9.79
CA ASN A 95 -0.42 17.34 10.77
C ASN A 95 0.54 17.03 11.95
N GLY A 96 1.64 16.34 11.68
CA GLY A 96 2.67 16.04 12.68
C GLY A 96 2.38 14.84 13.58
N ALA A 97 1.35 14.05 13.30
CA ALA A 97 1.01 12.84 14.04
C ALA A 97 0.65 11.69 13.11
N TRP A 98 0.85 10.47 13.58
CA TRP A 98 0.34 9.25 12.96
C TRP A 98 -1.10 9.03 13.37
N PHE A 99 -1.98 8.73 12.42
CA PHE A 99 -3.37 8.36 12.60
C PHE A 99 -3.56 6.89 12.28
N PHE A 100 -4.35 6.19 13.09
CA PHE A 100 -4.57 4.76 12.97
C PHE A 100 -5.85 4.33 13.70
N SER A 101 -6.31 3.12 13.41
CA SER A 101 -7.38 2.45 14.16
C SER A 101 -6.81 1.71 15.37
N ALA A 102 -7.39 1.84 16.55
CA ALA A 102 -7.02 1.02 17.72
C ALA A 102 -8.19 0.82 18.68
N ASP A 103 -8.21 -0.32 19.37
CA ASP A 103 -9.24 -0.71 20.34
C ASP A 103 -8.75 -0.47 21.79
N ASP A 104 -9.51 0.23 22.61
CA ASP A 104 -9.21 0.46 24.04
C ASP A 104 -10.05 -0.42 24.97
N GLY A 105 -10.59 -1.53 24.44
CA GLY A 105 -11.58 -2.39 25.10
C GLY A 105 -13.03 -1.96 24.82
N THR A 106 -13.25 -0.89 24.04
CA THR A 106 -14.58 -0.39 23.66
C THR A 106 -14.86 -0.49 22.15
N GLY A 107 -14.06 -1.28 21.44
CA GLY A 107 -14.08 -1.44 19.99
C GLY A 107 -13.15 -0.44 19.29
N PRO A 108 -12.72 -0.70 18.04
CA PRO A 108 -11.76 0.14 17.34
C PRO A 108 -12.27 1.58 17.11
N LYS A 109 -11.42 2.57 17.40
CA LYS A 109 -11.68 4.00 17.22
C LYS A 109 -10.54 4.67 16.46
N LEU A 110 -10.74 5.93 16.08
CA LEU A 110 -9.68 6.75 15.50
C LEU A 110 -8.72 7.26 16.58
N TRP A 111 -7.45 6.91 16.47
CA TRP A 111 -6.38 7.34 17.36
C TRP A 111 -5.33 8.15 16.61
N LYS A 112 -4.59 8.96 17.36
CA LYS A 112 -3.37 9.61 16.88
C LYS A 112 -2.20 9.45 17.85
N SER A 113 -0.98 9.53 17.33
CA SER A 113 0.26 9.49 18.12
C SER A 113 1.38 10.32 17.48
N ASP A 114 2.13 11.04 18.31
CA ASP A 114 3.42 11.65 17.93
C ASP A 114 4.63 10.75 18.27
N GLY A 115 4.38 9.49 18.66
CA GLY A 115 5.39 8.56 19.16
C GLY A 115 5.74 8.72 20.64
N THR A 116 4.97 9.51 21.39
CA THR A 116 5.06 9.60 22.85
C THR A 116 3.77 9.13 23.52
N GLN A 117 3.89 8.65 24.76
CA GLN A 117 2.71 8.26 25.55
C GLN A 117 1.71 9.42 25.73
N ALA A 118 2.24 10.64 25.93
CA ALA A 118 1.43 11.85 26.15
C ALA A 118 0.73 12.33 24.87
N GLY A 119 1.39 12.24 23.71
CA GLY A 119 0.80 12.57 22.41
C GLY A 119 -0.04 11.46 21.80
N THR A 120 -0.17 10.30 22.47
CA THR A 120 -1.03 9.20 22.02
C THR A 120 -2.42 9.29 22.63
N ALA A 121 -3.42 9.65 21.81
CA ALA A 121 -4.78 9.90 22.26
C ALA A 121 -5.84 9.54 21.21
N ARG A 122 -7.03 9.15 21.68
CA ARG A 122 -8.22 8.97 20.85
C ARG A 122 -8.64 10.32 20.27
N VAL A 123 -8.87 10.38 18.97
CA VAL A 123 -9.28 11.61 18.26
C VAL A 123 -10.76 11.87 18.47
N THR A 124 -11.58 10.82 18.38
CA THR A 124 -13.03 10.89 18.59
C THR A 124 -13.57 9.52 19.00
N ALA A 125 -14.68 9.50 19.73
CA ALA A 125 -15.44 8.28 20.01
C ALA A 125 -16.66 8.09 19.08
N VAL A 126 -16.95 9.10 18.22
CA VAL A 126 -18.15 9.12 17.36
C VAL A 126 -18.09 8.04 16.30
N VAL A 127 -16.93 7.85 15.68
CA VAL A 127 -16.74 6.88 14.61
C VAL A 127 -16.02 5.63 15.12
N SER A 128 -16.34 4.50 14.52
CA SER A 128 -15.82 3.18 14.84
C SER A 128 -15.22 2.51 13.62
N SER A 129 -14.23 1.64 13.87
CA SER A 129 -13.54 0.85 12.86
C SER A 129 -13.09 1.67 11.62
N PRO A 130 -12.36 2.79 11.81
CA PRO A 130 -11.85 3.57 10.70
C PRO A 130 -10.80 2.79 9.90
N ARG A 131 -10.77 3.00 8.58
CA ARG A 131 -9.83 2.42 7.60
C ARG A 131 -9.72 3.29 6.35
N GLU A 132 -8.85 2.95 5.42
CA GLU A 132 -8.63 3.63 4.14
C GLU A 132 -8.11 5.07 4.33
N PHE A 133 -7.13 5.25 5.21
CA PHE A 133 -6.64 6.59 5.56
C PHE A 133 -5.90 7.26 4.40
N THR A 134 -6.41 8.41 3.93
CA THR A 134 -5.82 9.17 2.82
C THR A 134 -5.82 10.66 3.09
N VAL A 135 -4.68 11.32 2.90
CA VAL A 135 -4.57 12.78 3.05
C VAL A 135 -4.94 13.48 1.74
N LEU A 136 -5.85 14.45 1.80
CA LEU A 136 -6.17 15.35 0.69
C LEU A 136 -6.23 16.80 1.18
N GLY A 137 -5.27 17.62 0.73
CA GLY A 137 -5.13 18.99 1.18
C GLY A 137 -4.86 19.06 2.68
N ASN A 138 -5.78 19.70 3.42
CA ASN A 138 -5.63 19.92 4.86
C ASN A 138 -6.56 19.02 5.71
N ALA A 139 -6.94 17.85 5.19
CA ALA A 139 -7.75 16.89 5.91
C ALA A 139 -7.30 15.45 5.64
N LEU A 140 -7.50 14.60 6.64
CA LEU A 140 -7.39 13.15 6.53
C LEU A 140 -8.78 12.57 6.27
N TYR A 141 -8.93 11.82 5.19
CA TYR A 141 -10.15 11.11 4.79
C TYR A 141 -10.04 9.64 5.15
N PHE A 142 -11.16 9.02 5.49
CA PHE A 142 -11.22 7.61 5.87
C PHE A 142 -12.66 7.08 5.81
N SER A 143 -12.80 5.77 5.73
CA SER A 143 -14.06 5.03 5.80
C SER A 143 -14.34 4.62 7.24
N ALA A 144 -15.50 4.97 7.80
CA ALA A 144 -15.86 4.64 9.18
C ALA A 144 -17.37 4.60 9.42
N ASP A 145 -17.77 3.95 10.52
CA ASP A 145 -19.17 3.76 10.93
C ASP A 145 -19.47 4.49 12.24
N ASP A 146 -20.54 5.29 12.30
CA ASP A 146 -20.98 6.00 13.51
C ASP A 146 -22.20 5.36 14.21
N GLY A 147 -22.68 4.22 13.70
CA GLY A 147 -23.86 3.51 14.17
C GLY A 147 -25.20 4.16 13.79
N VAL A 148 -25.19 5.27 13.04
CA VAL A 148 -26.38 6.03 12.64
C VAL A 148 -26.54 6.05 11.12
N ASN A 149 -25.47 6.36 10.40
CA ASN A 149 -25.43 6.45 8.93
C ASN A 149 -24.72 5.24 8.31
N GLY A 150 -24.33 4.26 9.14
CA GLY A 150 -23.50 3.13 8.73
C GLY A 150 -22.11 3.57 8.28
N ARG A 151 -21.43 2.70 7.53
CA ARG A 151 -20.07 2.97 7.05
C ARG A 151 -20.06 3.87 5.83
N GLU A 152 -19.52 5.08 6.02
CA GLU A 152 -19.51 6.15 5.03
C GLU A 152 -18.12 6.82 4.92
N LEU A 153 -18.01 7.84 4.05
CA LEU A 153 -16.79 8.65 3.92
C LEU A 153 -16.76 9.75 4.97
N TRP A 154 -15.71 9.78 5.79
CA TRP A 154 -15.47 10.77 6.84
C TRP A 154 -14.19 11.54 6.58
N LYS A 155 -14.07 12.71 7.22
CA LYS A 155 -12.83 13.48 7.24
C LYS A 155 -12.54 14.09 8.61
N THR A 156 -11.27 14.35 8.90
CA THR A 156 -10.80 15.02 10.12
C THR A 156 -9.64 15.98 9.85
N ASP A 157 -9.51 17.02 10.68
CA ASP A 157 -8.28 17.83 10.78
C ASP A 157 -7.33 17.33 11.89
N GLY A 158 -7.71 16.25 12.58
CA GLY A 158 -7.01 15.71 13.74
C GLY A 158 -7.64 16.07 15.09
N THR A 159 -8.81 16.72 15.08
CA THR A 159 -9.62 17.06 16.26
C THR A 159 -11.01 16.44 16.20
N GLU A 160 -11.58 16.16 17.37
CA GLU A 160 -12.96 15.66 17.49
C GLU A 160 -13.97 16.60 16.80
N ALA A 161 -13.85 17.91 17.04
CA ALA A 161 -14.78 18.92 16.56
C ALA A 161 -14.85 19.05 15.03
N ARG A 162 -13.80 18.63 14.32
CA ARG A 162 -13.79 18.61 12.84
C ARG A 162 -13.71 17.20 12.27
N THR A 163 -14.05 16.19 13.06
CA THR A 163 -14.28 14.85 12.55
C THR A 163 -15.74 14.73 12.12
N VAL A 164 -15.98 14.80 10.81
CA VAL A 164 -17.33 14.96 10.25
C VAL A 164 -17.56 14.05 9.05
N LEU A 165 -18.81 13.63 8.89
CA LEU A 165 -19.30 12.92 7.71
C LEU A 165 -19.16 13.83 6.49
N VAL A 166 -18.59 13.31 5.39
CA VAL A 166 -18.48 14.06 4.13
C VAL A 166 -19.83 14.08 3.42
N LYS A 167 -20.45 12.91 3.29
CA LYS A 167 -21.78 12.68 2.72
C LYS A 167 -22.31 11.34 3.22
N ASP A 168 -23.59 11.27 3.52
CA ASP A 168 -24.34 10.01 3.60
C ASP A 168 -24.64 9.56 2.16
N ILE A 169 -23.79 8.67 1.62
CA ILE A 169 -23.89 8.21 0.22
C ILE A 169 -25.02 7.19 0.10
N ALA A 170 -25.18 6.31 1.08
CA ALA A 170 -26.23 5.29 1.13
C ALA A 170 -27.25 5.59 2.25
N PRO A 171 -28.14 6.59 2.09
CA PRO A 171 -29.07 6.96 3.15
C PRO A 171 -30.12 5.89 3.42
N GLY A 172 -30.57 5.82 4.67
CA GLY A 172 -31.68 4.99 5.12
C GLY A 172 -31.26 3.66 5.74
N THR A 173 -32.21 2.73 5.86
CA THR A 173 -32.01 1.44 6.54
C THR A 173 -32.37 0.26 5.65
N VAL A 174 -31.81 -0.89 5.97
CA VAL A 174 -32.18 -2.20 5.41
C VAL A 174 -32.61 -3.14 6.53
N SER A 175 -33.56 -4.03 6.25
CA SER A 175 -34.03 -5.05 7.21
C SER A 175 -33.20 -6.32 7.06
N ILE A 176 -32.39 -6.65 8.06
CA ILE A 176 -31.63 -7.90 8.13
C ILE A 176 -32.18 -8.71 9.30
N GLY A 177 -32.80 -9.85 9.02
CA GLY A 177 -33.39 -10.71 10.06
C GLY A 177 -34.49 -10.01 10.89
N GLY A 178 -35.17 -9.01 10.32
CA GLY A 178 -36.19 -8.22 11.02
C GLY A 178 -35.65 -7.05 11.86
N ILE A 179 -34.33 -6.83 11.87
CA ILE A 179 -33.68 -5.69 12.53
C ILE A 179 -33.37 -4.63 11.46
N GLN A 180 -33.76 -3.39 11.73
CA GLN A 180 -33.36 -2.24 10.89
C GLN A 180 -31.92 -1.87 11.21
N VAL A 181 -31.07 -1.93 10.19
CA VAL A 181 -29.67 -1.46 10.27
C VAL A 181 -29.46 -0.34 9.25
N PRO A 182 -28.67 0.70 9.56
CA PRO A 182 -28.27 1.68 8.57
C PRO A 182 -27.65 1.02 7.35
N ARG A 183 -27.93 1.55 6.16
CA ARG A 183 -27.19 1.20 4.94
C ARG A 183 -25.73 1.67 5.07
N SER A 184 -24.86 1.21 4.19
CA SER A 184 -23.43 1.54 4.26
C SER A 184 -22.85 1.59 2.87
N SER A 185 -22.28 2.73 2.49
CA SER A 185 -21.59 2.87 1.20
C SER A 185 -20.23 2.19 1.15
N SER A 186 -19.67 1.85 2.32
CA SER A 186 -18.40 1.12 2.48
C SER A 186 -17.26 1.60 1.57
N PRO A 187 -16.86 2.89 1.64
CA PRO A 187 -15.80 3.40 0.77
C PRO A 187 -14.49 2.62 0.90
N THR A 188 -13.85 2.29 -0.23
CA THR A 188 -12.56 1.58 -0.30
C THR A 188 -11.68 2.07 -1.45
N GLY A 189 -10.37 1.82 -1.39
CA GLY A 189 -9.41 2.20 -2.42
C GLY A 189 -9.19 3.71 -2.53
N LEU A 190 -9.27 4.43 -1.40
CA LEU A 190 -9.20 5.89 -1.38
C LEU A 190 -7.89 6.38 -2.02
N THR A 191 -8.01 7.13 -3.12
CA THR A 191 -6.86 7.57 -3.92
C THR A 191 -7.01 9.02 -4.35
N VAL A 192 -5.97 9.84 -4.13
CA VAL A 192 -5.95 11.23 -4.59
C VAL A 192 -5.42 11.31 -6.02
N PHE A 193 -6.22 11.93 -6.89
CA PHE A 193 -5.83 12.27 -8.26
C PHE A 193 -6.36 13.67 -8.61
N ASN A 194 -5.48 14.55 -9.10
CA ASN A 194 -5.83 15.92 -9.48
C ASN A 194 -6.64 16.68 -8.41
N ASN A 195 -6.17 16.63 -7.15
CA ASN A 195 -6.80 17.27 -5.98
C ASN A 195 -8.26 16.84 -5.75
N THR A 196 -8.60 15.60 -6.13
CA THR A 196 -9.90 14.97 -5.94
C THR A 196 -9.66 13.57 -5.38
N LEU A 197 -10.47 13.16 -4.41
CA LEU A 197 -10.44 11.82 -3.86
C LEU A 197 -11.31 10.90 -4.73
N TYR A 198 -10.78 9.78 -5.21
CA TYR A 198 -11.51 8.73 -5.92
C TYR A 198 -11.55 7.47 -5.05
N PHE A 199 -12.66 6.74 -5.12
CA PHE A 199 -12.88 5.54 -4.32
C PHE A 199 -14.04 4.72 -4.89
N SER A 200 -14.12 3.47 -4.47
CA SER A 200 -15.27 2.59 -4.70
C SER A 200 -16.29 2.78 -3.58
N ALA A 201 -17.59 2.88 -3.90
CA ALA A 201 -18.67 2.96 -2.91
C ALA A 201 -20.05 2.56 -3.49
N ASP A 202 -20.97 2.15 -2.61
CA ASP A 202 -22.36 1.78 -2.93
C ASP A 202 -23.34 2.87 -2.44
N ASP A 203 -24.27 3.34 -3.28
CA ASP A 203 -25.36 4.23 -2.84
C ASP A 203 -26.65 3.48 -2.47
N GLY A 204 -26.63 2.15 -2.58
CA GLY A 204 -27.73 1.24 -2.38
C GLY A 204 -28.77 1.30 -3.51
N MET A 205 -28.44 1.89 -4.66
CA MET A 205 -29.27 1.95 -5.87
C MET A 205 -28.55 1.41 -7.11
N SER A 206 -27.35 1.92 -7.39
CA SER A 206 -26.50 1.52 -8.53
C SER A 206 -25.47 0.44 -8.17
N GLY A 207 -25.42 0.00 -6.91
CA GLY A 207 -24.39 -0.92 -6.46
C GLY A 207 -23.03 -0.25 -6.27
N ILE A 208 -21.99 -1.07 -6.13
CA ILE A 208 -20.61 -0.63 -5.88
C ILE A 208 -19.99 -0.08 -7.17
N GLU A 209 -19.76 1.23 -7.18
CA GLU A 209 -19.39 1.99 -8.38
C GLU A 209 -18.21 2.95 -8.13
N LEU A 210 -17.74 3.63 -9.17
CA LEU A 210 -16.67 4.62 -9.06
C LEU A 210 -17.21 5.97 -8.56
N TRP A 211 -16.71 6.44 -7.42
CA TRP A 211 -17.07 7.72 -6.82
C TRP A 211 -15.89 8.67 -6.75
N LYS A 212 -16.21 9.97 -6.64
CA LYS A 212 -15.24 11.01 -6.35
C LYS A 212 -15.75 12.02 -5.32
N SER A 213 -14.83 12.70 -4.65
CA SER A 213 -15.11 13.77 -3.69
C SER A 213 -14.06 14.89 -3.75
N ASP A 214 -14.52 16.14 -3.66
CA ASP A 214 -13.69 17.32 -3.37
C ASP A 214 -13.60 17.63 -1.87
N GLY A 215 -14.16 16.76 -1.03
CA GLY A 215 -14.27 16.94 0.41
C GLY A 215 -15.57 17.58 0.87
N THR A 216 -16.50 17.91 -0.02
CA THR A 216 -17.83 18.44 0.29
C THR A 216 -18.93 17.44 -0.06
N ALA A 217 -20.08 17.55 0.60
CA ALA A 217 -21.24 16.71 0.27
C ALA A 217 -21.71 16.90 -1.18
N LEU A 218 -21.66 18.13 -1.71
CA LEU A 218 -22.09 18.43 -3.07
C LEU A 218 -21.11 17.93 -4.14
N GLY A 219 -19.80 18.00 -3.85
CA GLY A 219 -18.76 17.47 -4.74
C GLY A 219 -18.53 15.96 -4.59
N THR A 220 -19.26 15.29 -3.70
CA THR A 220 -19.22 13.82 -3.54
C THR A 220 -20.26 13.17 -4.43
N VAL A 221 -19.83 12.66 -5.58
CA VAL A 221 -20.70 12.18 -6.66
C VAL A 221 -20.13 10.93 -7.33
N GLN A 222 -21.00 10.09 -7.87
CA GLN A 222 -20.62 9.00 -8.75
C GLN A 222 -19.97 9.57 -10.02
N VAL A 223 -18.85 8.98 -10.45
CA VAL A 223 -18.15 9.37 -11.68
C VAL A 223 -18.90 8.82 -12.88
N LYS A 224 -19.26 7.54 -12.82
CA LYS A 224 -20.00 6.79 -13.83
C LYS A 224 -20.58 5.53 -13.18
N ASP A 225 -21.80 5.18 -13.56
CA ASP A 225 -22.37 3.84 -13.39
C ASP A 225 -21.78 2.95 -14.49
N ILE A 226 -20.76 2.16 -14.14
CA ILE A 226 -19.99 1.35 -15.07
C ILE A 226 -20.77 0.08 -15.41
N ASN A 227 -21.36 -0.60 -14.41
CA ASN A 227 -22.19 -1.78 -14.60
C ASN A 227 -23.66 -1.47 -14.35
N LEU A 228 -24.39 -1.12 -15.42
CA LEU A 228 -25.82 -0.78 -15.33
C LEU A 228 -26.75 -1.89 -14.79
N SER A 229 -26.22 -3.11 -14.59
CA SER A 229 -26.97 -4.29 -14.17
C SER A 229 -26.48 -4.91 -12.86
N GLY A 230 -25.47 -4.35 -12.21
CA GLY A 230 -24.85 -4.91 -11.01
C GLY A 230 -23.75 -4.02 -10.46
N ASP A 231 -22.82 -4.62 -9.72
CA ASP A 231 -21.66 -3.92 -9.17
C ASP A 231 -20.50 -3.89 -10.19
N SER A 232 -19.70 -2.83 -10.20
CA SER A 232 -18.46 -2.76 -10.99
C SER A 232 -17.19 -2.97 -10.17
N PHE A 233 -17.27 -2.98 -8.83
CA PHE A 233 -16.16 -3.21 -7.90
C PHE A 233 -14.82 -2.50 -8.27
N PRO A 234 -14.78 -1.17 -8.47
CA PRO A 234 -13.54 -0.50 -8.89
C PRO A 234 -12.40 -0.67 -7.89
N SER A 235 -11.20 -1.04 -8.35
CA SER A 235 -10.04 -1.28 -7.48
C SER A 235 -8.70 -1.04 -8.18
N GLY A 236 -7.59 -1.08 -7.44
CA GLY A 236 -6.24 -0.94 -8.02
C GLY A 236 -5.94 0.45 -8.61
N PHE A 237 -6.50 1.51 -8.04
CA PHE A 237 -6.33 2.87 -8.54
C PHE A 237 -4.85 3.28 -8.70
N THR A 238 -4.45 3.66 -9.92
CA THR A 238 -3.08 4.03 -10.27
C THR A 238 -3.05 5.26 -11.17
N VAL A 239 -2.27 6.27 -10.78
CA VAL A 239 -2.11 7.49 -11.59
C VAL A 239 -1.00 7.28 -12.62
N PHE A 240 -1.33 7.43 -13.90
CA PHE A 240 -0.37 7.33 -15.00
C PHE A 240 -0.73 8.30 -16.13
N ASN A 241 0.25 9.01 -16.68
CA ASN A 241 0.06 9.96 -17.79
C ASN A 241 -1.12 10.93 -17.62
N ASN A 242 -1.32 11.45 -16.41
CA ASN A 242 -2.40 12.36 -16.04
C ASN A 242 -3.81 11.77 -16.25
N GLU A 243 -3.94 10.45 -16.08
CA GLU A 243 -5.19 9.72 -15.99
C GLU A 243 -5.13 8.78 -14.77
N LEU A 244 -6.29 8.41 -14.25
CA LEU A 244 -6.45 7.41 -13.20
C LEU A 244 -6.90 6.10 -13.84
N TYR A 245 -6.07 5.07 -13.72
CA TYR A 245 -6.32 3.70 -14.17
C TYR A 245 -6.82 2.85 -13.01
N PHE A 246 -7.70 1.90 -13.27
CA PHE A 246 -8.27 1.00 -12.26
C PHE A 246 -8.87 -0.24 -12.92
N SER A 247 -9.04 -1.31 -12.15
CA SER A 247 -9.83 -2.48 -12.58
C SER A 247 -11.29 -2.27 -12.22
N ALA A 248 -12.23 -2.66 -13.08
CA ALA A 248 -13.67 -2.67 -12.79
C ALA A 248 -14.42 -3.65 -13.71
N ASP A 249 -15.55 -4.18 -13.26
CA ASP A 249 -16.43 -5.05 -14.03
C ASP A 249 -17.46 -4.23 -14.83
N GLY A 250 -17.41 -4.30 -16.16
CA GLY A 250 -18.37 -3.65 -17.07
C GLY A 250 -19.66 -4.42 -17.35
N GLY A 251 -19.88 -5.57 -16.69
CA GLY A 251 -20.91 -6.58 -16.98
C GLY A 251 -20.38 -7.81 -17.73
N THR A 252 -19.10 -7.80 -18.09
CA THR A 252 -18.38 -8.90 -18.76
C THR A 252 -17.15 -9.33 -17.97
N GLY A 253 -17.12 -9.03 -16.67
CA GLY A 253 -16.03 -9.32 -15.74
C GLY A 253 -15.02 -8.18 -15.65
N PHE A 254 -14.00 -8.34 -14.80
CA PHE A 254 -13.07 -7.27 -14.48
C PHE A 254 -12.12 -6.93 -15.63
N GLU A 255 -12.12 -5.66 -16.04
CA GLU A 255 -11.24 -5.16 -17.10
C GLU A 255 -10.46 -3.91 -16.66
N LEU A 256 -9.51 -3.47 -17.50
CA LEU A 256 -8.76 -2.24 -17.27
C LEU A 256 -9.53 -1.01 -17.77
N TRP A 257 -9.89 -0.13 -16.84
CA TRP A 257 -10.58 1.13 -17.07
C TRP A 257 -9.68 2.34 -16.76
N LYS A 258 -10.05 3.49 -17.31
CA LYS A 258 -9.41 4.77 -16.97
C LYS A 258 -10.38 5.94 -16.94
N THR A 259 -10.02 6.98 -16.18
CA THR A 259 -10.70 8.27 -16.18
C THR A 259 -9.70 9.44 -16.12
N ASN A 260 -10.06 10.56 -16.74
CA ASN A 260 -9.34 11.83 -16.53
C ASN A 260 -9.98 12.71 -15.44
N GLY A 261 -11.02 12.21 -14.77
CA GLY A 261 -11.73 12.90 -13.69
C GLY A 261 -12.92 13.78 -14.10
N THR A 262 -13.15 13.94 -15.41
CA THR A 262 -14.36 14.61 -15.92
C THR A 262 -15.58 13.71 -15.65
N PRO A 263 -16.71 14.24 -15.13
CA PRO A 263 -17.93 13.45 -14.91
C PRO A 263 -18.34 12.68 -16.17
N GLY A 264 -18.70 11.40 -16.02
CA GLY A 264 -19.06 10.49 -17.10
C GLY A 264 -17.90 9.94 -17.92
N ASN A 265 -16.66 10.41 -17.72
CA ASN A 265 -15.50 10.00 -18.50
C ASN A 265 -14.73 8.84 -17.85
N ALA A 266 -15.38 7.69 -17.68
CA ALA A 266 -14.69 6.43 -17.44
C ALA A 266 -14.79 5.55 -18.70
N VAL A 267 -13.64 5.16 -19.24
CA VAL A 267 -13.48 4.50 -20.53
C VAL A 267 -12.69 3.22 -20.37
N LEU A 268 -13.17 2.15 -20.97
CA LEU A 268 -12.48 0.87 -21.06
C LEU A 268 -11.20 1.03 -21.89
N VAL A 269 -10.06 0.67 -21.31
CA VAL A 269 -8.77 0.65 -22.03
C VAL A 269 -8.72 -0.60 -22.89
N LYS A 270 -8.93 -1.78 -22.33
CA LYS A 270 -9.00 -3.00 -23.11
C LYS A 270 -9.80 -4.07 -22.38
N ASP A 271 -10.64 -4.75 -23.14
CA ASP A 271 -11.27 -6.02 -22.78
C ASP A 271 -10.21 -7.13 -22.91
N ILE A 272 -9.74 -7.65 -21.78
CA ILE A 272 -8.67 -8.67 -21.74
C ILE A 272 -9.26 -10.04 -21.33
N ASN A 273 -10.03 -10.18 -20.21
CA ASN A 273 -11.09 -11.21 -19.92
C ASN A 273 -11.57 -11.19 -18.42
N PRO A 274 -12.64 -11.94 -18.01
CA PRO A 274 -13.57 -11.63 -16.90
C PRO A 274 -13.14 -11.88 -15.44
N THR A 275 -11.97 -12.48 -15.16
CA THR A 275 -11.70 -13.13 -13.87
C THR A 275 -10.81 -12.36 -12.89
N GLY A 276 -10.33 -11.15 -13.24
CA GLY A 276 -9.74 -10.20 -12.27
C GLY A 276 -8.30 -9.77 -12.52
N ASP A 277 -8.03 -8.50 -12.80
CA ASP A 277 -6.65 -7.98 -12.83
C ASP A 277 -6.07 -7.85 -11.41
N SER A 278 -4.77 -8.15 -11.24
CA SER A 278 -4.06 -7.87 -9.98
C SER A 278 -2.90 -6.88 -10.19
N GLY A 279 -3.09 -5.67 -9.66
CA GLY A 279 -2.08 -4.64 -9.45
C GLY A 279 -1.48 -4.00 -10.71
N PHE A 280 -1.33 -2.67 -10.71
CA PHE A 280 -0.66 -1.94 -11.79
C PHE A 280 0.66 -1.34 -11.31
N THR A 281 1.67 -1.32 -12.18
CA THR A 281 2.93 -0.60 -11.93
C THR A 281 3.41 0.08 -13.19
N VAL A 282 3.82 1.35 -13.07
CA VAL A 282 4.38 2.11 -14.19
C VAL A 282 5.87 1.82 -14.33
N PHE A 283 6.29 1.39 -15.52
CA PHE A 283 7.69 1.19 -15.88
C PHE A 283 7.92 1.51 -17.36
N ASN A 284 9.01 2.22 -17.69
CA ASN A 284 9.35 2.61 -19.08
C ASN A 284 8.20 3.25 -19.87
N ASN A 285 7.40 4.11 -19.20
CA ASN A 285 6.24 4.77 -19.79
C ASN A 285 5.15 3.80 -20.30
N GLU A 286 5.03 2.65 -19.65
CA GLU A 286 3.94 1.68 -19.82
C GLU A 286 3.46 1.24 -18.42
N LEU A 287 2.20 0.81 -18.33
CA LEU A 287 1.64 0.13 -17.16
C LEU A 287 1.84 -1.38 -17.34
N TYR A 288 2.41 -2.03 -16.34
CA TYR A 288 2.57 -3.49 -16.22
C TYR A 288 1.61 -4.02 -15.16
N PHE A 289 1.03 -5.19 -15.40
CA PHE A 289 0.00 -5.79 -14.54
C PHE A 289 -0.12 -7.29 -14.79
N SER A 290 -0.79 -7.99 -13.88
CA SER A 290 -1.20 -9.39 -14.05
C SER A 290 -2.62 -9.46 -14.60
N ALA A 291 -2.84 -10.18 -15.70
CA ALA A 291 -4.15 -10.35 -16.34
C ALA A 291 -4.30 -11.72 -17.00
N ASP A 292 -5.55 -12.20 -17.10
CA ASP A 292 -5.95 -13.45 -17.74
C ASP A 292 -6.72 -13.15 -19.04
N ASP A 293 -6.28 -13.72 -20.16
CA ASP A 293 -6.96 -13.61 -21.46
C ASP A 293 -7.91 -14.78 -21.75
N GLY A 294 -8.14 -15.67 -20.78
CA GLY A 294 -8.92 -16.90 -20.89
C GLY A 294 -8.26 -18.01 -21.70
N GLY A 295 -7.07 -17.77 -22.25
CA GLY A 295 -6.28 -18.72 -23.02
C GLY A 295 -4.97 -19.11 -22.34
N THR A 296 -4.24 -18.13 -21.79
CA THR A 296 -2.93 -18.31 -21.15
C THR A 296 -2.97 -18.24 -19.63
N GLY A 297 -4.13 -17.95 -19.01
CA GLY A 297 -4.20 -17.72 -17.57
C GLY A 297 -3.59 -16.37 -17.16
N PHE A 298 -3.44 -16.16 -15.84
CA PHE A 298 -2.86 -14.93 -15.28
C PHE A 298 -1.38 -14.80 -15.59
N GLU A 299 -1.05 -13.86 -16.47
CA GLU A 299 0.30 -13.67 -17.01
C GLU A 299 0.76 -12.21 -16.95
N LEU A 300 1.98 -11.92 -17.40
CA LEU A 300 2.51 -10.55 -17.41
C LEU A 300 2.04 -9.77 -18.63
N TRP A 301 1.29 -8.70 -18.40
CA TRP A 301 0.78 -7.80 -19.45
C TRP A 301 1.32 -6.39 -19.32
N LYS A 302 1.24 -5.63 -20.43
CA LYS A 302 1.52 -4.19 -20.42
C LYS A 302 0.64 -3.38 -21.36
N THR A 303 0.50 -2.09 -21.09
CA THR A 303 -0.20 -1.11 -21.93
C THR A 303 0.45 0.27 -21.85
N ASN A 304 0.36 1.08 -22.91
CA ASN A 304 0.67 2.51 -22.84
C ASN A 304 -0.53 3.42 -22.50
N GLY A 305 -1.71 2.82 -22.26
CA GLY A 305 -2.95 3.52 -21.95
C GLY A 305 -3.86 3.85 -23.15
N THR A 306 -3.44 3.53 -24.38
CA THR A 306 -4.27 3.68 -25.60
C THR A 306 -5.29 2.54 -25.69
N PRO A 307 -6.58 2.81 -25.93
CA PRO A 307 -7.57 1.73 -26.02
C PRO A 307 -7.18 0.62 -27.02
N GLY A 308 -7.29 -0.64 -26.59
CA GLY A 308 -6.98 -1.84 -27.37
C GLY A 308 -5.50 -2.26 -27.42
N ASN A 309 -4.58 -1.46 -26.87
CA ASN A 309 -3.14 -1.69 -27.06
C ASN A 309 -2.45 -2.53 -25.99
N ALA A 310 -3.19 -3.07 -25.00
CA ALA A 310 -2.55 -3.92 -24.02
C ALA A 310 -2.07 -5.21 -24.70
N VAL A 311 -0.87 -5.67 -24.33
CA VAL A 311 -0.23 -6.83 -24.94
C VAL A 311 0.37 -7.73 -23.87
N LEU A 312 0.30 -9.05 -24.11
CA LEU A 312 1.01 -10.05 -23.33
C LEU A 312 2.52 -9.80 -23.49
N VAL A 313 3.21 -9.58 -22.38
CA VAL A 313 4.67 -9.43 -22.36
C VAL A 313 5.31 -10.80 -22.43
N LYS A 314 4.83 -11.75 -21.63
CA LYS A 314 5.32 -13.12 -21.58
C LYS A 314 4.29 -14.03 -20.91
N ASP A 315 4.05 -15.17 -21.55
CA ASP A 315 3.49 -16.38 -20.94
C ASP A 315 4.61 -17.05 -20.13
N ILE A 316 4.62 -16.79 -18.83
CA ILE A 316 5.63 -17.26 -17.87
C ILE A 316 5.36 -18.70 -17.48
N ASN A 317 4.09 -19.07 -17.28
CA ASN A 317 3.67 -20.43 -16.98
C ASN A 317 2.74 -20.98 -18.07
N PRO A 318 3.27 -21.56 -19.17
CA PRO A 318 2.45 -22.03 -20.29
C PRO A 318 1.46 -23.17 -19.99
N THR A 319 1.44 -23.65 -18.75
CA THR A 319 0.58 -24.75 -18.29
C THR A 319 -0.40 -24.34 -17.19
N GLY A 320 -0.42 -23.07 -16.78
CA GLY A 320 -1.29 -22.56 -15.71
C GLY A 320 -1.12 -21.06 -15.51
N ASP A 321 -1.42 -20.57 -14.32
CA ASP A 321 -1.25 -19.16 -13.98
C ASP A 321 0.17 -18.88 -13.49
N SER A 322 0.74 -17.71 -13.85
CA SER A 322 1.96 -17.19 -13.23
C SER A 322 1.70 -16.12 -12.18
N SER A 323 0.51 -15.50 -12.18
CA SER A 323 0.07 -14.47 -11.20
C SER A 323 1.16 -13.46 -10.79
N PRO A 324 1.76 -12.69 -11.73
CA PRO A 324 2.85 -11.77 -11.40
C PRO A 324 2.47 -10.73 -10.34
N SER A 325 3.32 -10.53 -9.34
CA SER A 325 3.05 -9.65 -8.19
C SER A 325 4.33 -9.01 -7.61
N GLY A 326 4.18 -8.04 -6.71
CA GLY A 326 5.32 -7.41 -6.02
C GLY A 326 6.24 -6.60 -6.95
N PHE A 327 5.67 -6.02 -8.01
CA PHE A 327 6.38 -5.21 -9.00
C PHE A 327 7.24 -4.10 -8.37
N THR A 328 8.55 -4.16 -8.62
CA THR A 328 9.55 -3.24 -8.06
C THR A 328 10.51 -2.80 -9.15
N VAL A 329 10.60 -1.48 -9.38
CA VAL A 329 11.57 -0.93 -10.34
C VAL A 329 12.93 -0.78 -9.67
N PHE A 330 13.95 -1.42 -10.24
CA PHE A 330 15.32 -1.33 -9.76
C PHE A 330 16.31 -1.46 -10.93
N ASN A 331 17.36 -0.63 -10.95
CA ASN A 331 18.41 -0.66 -12.00
C ASN A 331 17.87 -0.73 -13.44
N ASN A 332 16.90 0.13 -13.76
CA ASN A 332 16.28 0.23 -15.09
C ASN A 332 15.60 -1.09 -15.56
N ALA A 333 15.07 -1.85 -14.62
CA ALA A 333 14.30 -3.05 -14.87
C ALA A 333 13.13 -3.17 -13.88
N LEU A 334 12.09 -3.88 -14.31
CA LEU A 334 10.96 -4.27 -13.48
C LEU A 334 11.21 -5.66 -12.90
N TYR A 335 11.37 -5.76 -11.60
CA TYR A 335 11.46 -7.03 -10.87
C TYR A 335 10.10 -7.38 -10.28
N PHE A 336 9.76 -8.67 -10.24
CA PHE A 336 8.50 -9.15 -9.71
C PHE A 336 8.60 -10.63 -9.32
N SER A 337 7.66 -11.09 -8.50
CA SER A 337 7.45 -12.50 -8.22
C SER A 337 6.42 -13.05 -9.21
N ALA A 338 6.65 -14.25 -9.76
CA ALA A 338 5.66 -14.95 -10.57
C ALA A 338 5.88 -16.46 -10.47
N ASP A 339 4.78 -17.21 -10.47
CA ASP A 339 4.79 -18.67 -10.44
C ASP A 339 5.37 -19.22 -11.74
N GLY A 340 6.51 -19.90 -11.61
CA GLY A 340 7.13 -20.70 -12.65
C GLY A 340 7.09 -22.18 -12.29
N VAL A 341 8.07 -22.94 -12.79
CA VAL A 341 8.13 -24.40 -12.57
C VAL A 341 8.35 -24.76 -11.09
N ALA A 342 8.98 -23.87 -10.31
CA ALA A 342 9.26 -24.09 -8.88
C ALA A 342 8.35 -23.28 -7.94
N GLY A 343 7.18 -22.83 -8.41
CA GLY A 343 6.32 -21.86 -7.70
C GLY A 343 6.84 -20.43 -7.86
N ALA A 344 6.58 -19.57 -6.88
CA ALA A 344 6.90 -18.15 -6.94
C ALA A 344 8.41 -17.88 -7.10
N GLU A 345 8.84 -17.48 -8.29
CA GLU A 345 10.22 -17.24 -8.69
C GLU A 345 10.49 -15.73 -8.84
N LEU A 346 11.76 -15.32 -8.80
CA LEU A 346 12.14 -13.94 -9.10
C LEU A 346 12.27 -13.76 -10.62
N TRP A 347 11.55 -12.78 -11.16
CA TRP A 347 11.58 -12.43 -12.57
C TRP A 347 12.01 -10.98 -12.76
N LYS A 348 12.54 -10.69 -13.94
CA LYS A 348 12.95 -9.36 -14.37
C LYS A 348 12.48 -9.13 -15.80
N SER A 349 11.91 -7.96 -16.07
CA SER A 349 11.59 -7.46 -17.41
C SER A 349 12.34 -6.16 -17.68
N ASP A 350 13.07 -6.10 -18.79
CA ASP A 350 13.76 -4.91 -19.28
C ASP A 350 13.79 -4.87 -20.82
N VAL A 351 14.65 -4.02 -21.40
CA VAL A 351 14.81 -3.89 -22.86
C VAL A 351 15.32 -5.15 -23.55
N ALA A 352 15.95 -6.08 -22.83
CA ALA A 352 16.40 -7.37 -23.35
C ALA A 352 15.31 -8.45 -23.25
N GLY A 353 14.18 -8.17 -22.58
CA GLY A 353 13.03 -9.05 -22.43
C GLY A 353 12.79 -9.50 -20.99
N THR A 354 11.90 -10.49 -20.84
CA THR A 354 11.50 -11.02 -19.54
C THR A 354 12.19 -12.35 -19.24
N VAL A 355 12.96 -12.42 -18.17
CA VAL A 355 13.78 -13.58 -17.78
C VAL A 355 13.68 -13.88 -16.29
N ARG A 356 13.83 -15.16 -15.93
CA ARG A 356 13.98 -15.61 -14.54
C ARG A 356 15.35 -15.21 -14.00
N VAL A 357 15.40 -14.79 -12.74
CA VAL A 357 16.61 -14.33 -12.05
C VAL A 357 17.03 -15.34 -10.98
N GLY A 358 18.05 -16.15 -11.30
CA GLY A 358 18.60 -17.15 -10.39
C GLY A 358 17.66 -18.33 -10.11
N ALA A 359 18.09 -19.21 -9.20
CA ALA A 359 17.37 -20.43 -8.84
C ALA A 359 16.83 -20.34 -7.39
N VAL A 360 15.92 -19.38 -7.17
CA VAL A 360 15.19 -19.22 -5.91
C VAL A 360 13.69 -19.42 -6.12
N SER A 361 12.97 -19.77 -5.06
CA SER A 361 11.51 -19.93 -5.01
C SER A 361 10.91 -19.25 -3.77
N LEU A 362 9.58 -19.24 -3.67
CA LEU A 362 8.81 -18.57 -2.59
C LEU A 362 9.16 -17.08 -2.46
N VAL A 363 9.39 -16.41 -3.60
CA VAL A 363 9.83 -15.02 -3.64
C VAL A 363 8.71 -14.08 -3.21
N SER A 364 9.00 -13.21 -2.24
CA SER A 364 8.05 -12.20 -1.75
C SER A 364 8.77 -10.99 -1.14
N GLY A 365 8.03 -9.90 -0.91
CA GLY A 365 8.53 -8.73 -0.17
C GLY A 365 9.67 -7.98 -0.86
N LEU A 366 9.63 -7.84 -2.18
CA LEU A 366 10.65 -7.12 -2.95
C LEU A 366 10.79 -5.67 -2.42
N THR A 367 12.00 -5.27 -2.05
CA THR A 367 12.29 -3.93 -1.50
C THR A 367 13.68 -3.46 -1.91
N VAL A 368 13.79 -2.24 -2.41
CA VAL A 368 15.10 -1.65 -2.76
C VAL A 368 15.72 -1.00 -1.53
N PHE A 369 16.96 -1.39 -1.21
CA PHE A 369 17.74 -0.81 -0.12
C PHE A 369 19.23 -0.85 -0.44
N ASN A 370 20.00 0.20 -0.12
CA ASN A 370 21.45 0.25 -0.31
C ASN A 370 21.96 -0.29 -1.67
N ASN A 371 21.29 0.11 -2.76
CA ASN A 371 21.62 -0.29 -4.13
C ASN A 371 21.59 -1.81 -4.37
N ALA A 372 20.67 -2.52 -3.70
CA ALA A 372 20.31 -3.89 -3.99
C ALA A 372 18.80 -4.08 -3.82
N LEU A 373 18.27 -5.10 -4.50
CA LEU A 373 16.90 -5.57 -4.30
C LEU A 373 16.92 -6.66 -3.23
N TYR A 374 16.25 -6.44 -2.10
CA TYR A 374 16.05 -7.40 -1.02
C TYR A 374 14.68 -8.08 -1.15
N PHE A 375 14.59 -9.33 -0.72
CA PHE A 375 13.38 -10.13 -0.78
C PHE A 375 13.52 -11.36 0.11
N SER A 376 12.38 -11.95 0.45
CA SER A 376 12.31 -13.26 1.10
C SER A 376 12.28 -14.34 0.03
N ALA A 377 13.09 -15.40 0.17
CA ALA A 377 13.12 -16.51 -0.77
C ALA A 377 13.74 -17.78 -0.18
N SER A 378 13.60 -18.90 -0.89
CA SER A 378 14.18 -20.21 -0.57
C SER A 378 15.05 -20.73 -1.71
N ASP A 379 16.13 -21.43 -1.37
CA ASP A 379 16.95 -22.24 -2.28
C ASP A 379 16.62 -23.75 -2.22
N GLY A 380 15.59 -24.11 -1.45
CA GLY A 380 15.19 -25.49 -1.19
C GLY A 380 16.01 -26.19 -0.10
N VAL A 381 16.96 -25.52 0.55
CA VAL A 381 17.80 -26.08 1.62
C VAL A 381 17.44 -25.51 2.99
N ALA A 382 17.44 -24.18 3.14
CA ALA A 382 17.35 -23.51 4.46
C ALA A 382 15.97 -22.89 4.76
N GLY A 383 14.91 -23.30 4.06
CA GLY A 383 13.61 -22.62 4.15
C GLY A 383 13.64 -21.21 3.55
N VAL A 384 12.61 -20.40 3.83
CA VAL A 384 12.53 -19.01 3.38
C VAL A 384 13.39 -18.14 4.28
N GLU A 385 14.33 -17.41 3.68
CA GLU A 385 15.33 -16.59 4.34
C GLU A 385 15.44 -15.21 3.69
N LEU A 386 16.31 -14.34 4.20
CA LEU A 386 16.54 -13.02 3.61
C LEU A 386 17.59 -13.09 2.50
N TRP A 387 17.22 -12.64 1.31
CA TRP A 387 18.06 -12.61 0.12
C TRP A 387 18.19 -11.19 -0.41
N LYS A 388 19.23 -10.97 -1.22
CA LYS A 388 19.37 -9.76 -2.02
C LYS A 388 19.98 -10.07 -3.39
N THR A 389 19.90 -9.12 -4.31
CA THR A 389 20.74 -9.15 -5.53
C THR A 389 22.17 -8.71 -5.23
N ASP A 390 23.16 -9.40 -5.81
CA ASP A 390 24.53 -8.92 -5.89
C ASP A 390 24.71 -7.84 -6.98
N VAL A 391 25.95 -7.40 -7.20
CA VAL A 391 26.29 -6.38 -8.20
C VAL A 391 26.02 -6.82 -9.64
N ALA A 392 25.96 -8.14 -9.90
CA ALA A 392 25.60 -8.70 -11.19
C ALA A 392 24.09 -8.94 -11.32
N GLY A 393 23.30 -8.65 -10.28
CA GLY A 393 21.86 -8.88 -10.24
C GLY A 393 21.47 -10.31 -9.88
N SER A 394 22.41 -11.14 -9.41
CA SER A 394 22.15 -12.53 -9.01
C SER A 394 21.68 -12.63 -7.55
N PRO A 395 20.73 -13.52 -7.22
CA PRO A 395 20.32 -13.73 -5.84
C PRO A 395 21.44 -14.30 -4.97
N VAL A 396 21.67 -13.69 -3.81
CA VAL A 396 22.58 -14.16 -2.77
C VAL A 396 21.90 -14.06 -1.41
N GLN A 397 22.04 -15.10 -0.59
CA GLN A 397 21.50 -15.11 0.77
C GLN A 397 22.27 -14.11 1.63
N VAL A 398 21.55 -13.28 2.39
CA VAL A 398 22.16 -12.33 3.33
C VAL A 398 22.58 -13.04 4.62
N LYS A 399 21.65 -13.81 5.21
CA LYS A 399 21.85 -14.61 6.42
C LYS A 399 20.75 -15.68 6.51
N GLY A 400 21.10 -16.89 6.97
CA GLY A 400 20.13 -17.86 7.45
C GLY A 400 19.72 -17.53 8.88
N ILE A 401 18.49 -17.09 9.07
CA ILE A 401 17.92 -16.68 10.37
C ILE A 401 17.46 -17.91 11.14
N ASN A 402 16.79 -18.86 10.49
CA ASN A 402 16.42 -20.15 11.11
C ASN A 402 16.64 -21.31 10.12
N ASN A 403 17.74 -22.03 10.35
CA ASN A 403 18.17 -23.14 9.49
C ASN A 403 17.40 -24.45 9.73
N THR A 404 16.31 -24.47 10.51
CA THR A 404 15.64 -25.72 10.92
C THR A 404 14.15 -25.80 10.61
N THR A 405 13.40 -24.70 10.71
CA THR A 405 11.93 -24.75 10.54
C THR A 405 11.29 -23.60 9.75
N LEU A 406 12.02 -22.49 9.46
CA LEU A 406 11.73 -21.34 8.57
C LEU A 406 12.06 -19.99 9.26
N GLY A 407 12.92 -19.15 8.67
CA GLY A 407 13.14 -17.77 9.12
C GLY A 407 12.01 -16.82 8.72
N ALA A 408 11.53 -17.00 7.48
CA ALA A 408 10.43 -16.30 6.82
C ALA A 408 10.38 -14.78 7.12
N PRO A 409 11.38 -14.00 6.66
CA PRO A 409 11.33 -12.54 6.76
C PRO A 409 10.04 -12.01 6.12
N ASN A 410 9.40 -11.04 6.77
CA ASN A 410 8.17 -10.43 6.26
C ASN A 410 8.17 -8.92 6.51
N ALA A 411 7.48 -8.19 5.65
CA ALA A 411 7.25 -6.75 5.71
C ALA A 411 8.57 -5.96 5.80
N LEU A 412 9.37 -6.09 4.74
CA LEU A 412 10.64 -5.41 4.62
C LEU A 412 10.41 -3.90 4.47
N THR A 413 11.11 -3.07 5.25
CA THR A 413 11.05 -1.61 5.14
C THR A 413 12.37 -0.94 5.47
N VAL A 414 12.59 0.26 4.97
CA VAL A 414 13.79 1.04 5.22
C VAL A 414 13.53 2.07 6.33
N LEU A 415 14.37 2.07 7.37
CA LEU A 415 14.40 3.11 8.41
C LEU A 415 15.85 3.36 8.82
N ASN A 416 16.25 4.62 8.91
CA ASN A 416 17.56 5.05 9.43
C ASN A 416 18.76 4.25 8.86
N ASN A 417 18.83 4.11 7.53
CA ASN A 417 19.91 3.39 6.84
C ASN A 417 20.04 1.90 7.24
N ALA A 418 18.93 1.29 7.66
CA ALA A 418 18.78 -0.13 7.86
C ALA A 418 17.49 -0.60 7.19
N LEU A 419 17.45 -1.89 6.82
CA LEU A 419 16.24 -2.57 6.41
C LEU A 419 15.71 -3.35 7.61
N LEU A 420 14.49 -3.05 8.05
CA LEU A 420 13.78 -3.77 9.11
C LEU A 420 12.80 -4.75 8.52
N PHE A 421 12.52 -5.81 9.28
CA PHE A 421 11.59 -6.86 8.91
C PHE A 421 11.23 -7.68 10.15
N SER A 422 10.15 -8.45 10.09
CA SER A 422 9.86 -9.48 11.11
C SER A 422 10.46 -10.81 10.69
N ALA A 423 11.05 -11.57 11.61
CA ALA A 423 11.55 -12.92 11.35
C ALA A 423 11.62 -13.76 12.63
N ASP A 424 11.61 -15.08 12.47
CA ASP A 424 11.68 -16.06 13.55
C ASP A 424 12.99 -16.85 13.48
N ASP A 425 13.80 -16.84 14.54
CA ASP A 425 15.06 -17.59 14.60
C ASP A 425 14.91 -19.02 15.16
N GLY A 426 13.69 -19.41 15.52
CA GLY A 426 13.36 -20.68 16.16
C GLY A 426 13.62 -20.73 17.67
N MET A 427 14.09 -19.63 18.26
CA MET A 427 14.40 -19.52 19.70
C MET A 427 13.57 -18.43 20.39
N THR A 428 13.45 -17.26 19.78
CA THR A 428 12.76 -16.08 20.34
C THR A 428 11.41 -15.81 19.70
N GLY A 429 10.87 -16.75 18.91
CA GLY A 429 9.68 -16.50 18.09
C GLY A 429 9.89 -15.39 17.07
N ARG A 430 8.78 -14.92 16.47
CA ARG A 430 8.79 -13.87 15.44
C ARG A 430 8.94 -12.48 16.05
N GLU A 431 10.08 -11.88 15.78
CA GLU A 431 10.53 -10.62 16.41
C GLU A 431 10.93 -9.57 15.37
N LEU A 432 11.25 -8.36 15.84
CA LEU A 432 11.78 -7.29 14.97
C LEU A 432 13.27 -7.51 14.68
N TRP A 433 13.63 -7.52 13.40
CA TRP A 433 15.00 -7.68 12.92
C TRP A 433 15.41 -6.47 12.07
N ARG A 434 16.72 -6.33 11.89
CA ARG A 434 17.33 -5.35 10.99
C ARG A 434 18.49 -5.93 10.21
N THR A 435 18.82 -5.33 9.07
CA THR A 435 20.04 -5.58 8.32
C THR A 435 20.61 -4.31 7.69
N ASP A 436 21.93 -4.24 7.56
CA ASP A 436 22.66 -3.30 6.70
C ASP A 436 23.03 -3.91 5.34
N GLY A 437 22.66 -5.17 5.11
CA GLY A 437 23.01 -5.96 3.94
C GLY A 437 24.15 -6.96 4.14
N THR A 438 24.74 -7.03 5.34
CA THR A 438 25.80 -7.99 5.69
C THR A 438 25.32 -9.05 6.68
N VAL A 439 26.01 -10.19 6.75
CA VAL A 439 25.71 -11.24 7.75
C VAL A 439 25.81 -10.68 9.18
N GLY A 440 26.83 -9.87 9.46
CA GLY A 440 27.10 -9.30 10.79
C GLY A 440 26.13 -8.19 11.18
N GLY A 441 25.65 -7.40 10.22
CA GLY A 441 24.63 -6.38 10.44
C GLY A 441 23.21 -6.91 10.47
N THR A 442 22.99 -8.18 10.10
CA THR A 442 21.68 -8.84 10.19
C THR A 442 21.47 -9.43 11.59
N MET A 443 20.61 -8.81 12.38
CA MET A 443 20.40 -9.16 13.79
C MET A 443 18.99 -8.81 14.27
N GLN A 444 18.52 -9.51 15.30
CA GLN A 444 17.33 -9.14 16.06
C GLN A 444 17.56 -7.76 16.69
N VAL A 445 16.57 -6.87 16.58
CA VAL A 445 16.59 -5.55 17.20
C VAL A 445 16.33 -5.67 18.69
N LYS A 446 15.32 -6.45 19.05
CA LYS A 446 14.90 -6.70 20.43
C LYS A 446 14.05 -7.97 20.47
N ASP A 447 14.22 -8.75 21.53
CA ASP A 447 13.28 -9.80 21.95
C ASP A 447 12.13 -9.08 22.68
N ILE A 448 11.10 -8.66 21.93
CA ILE A 448 10.00 -7.87 22.49
C ILE A 448 9.16 -8.75 23.41
N CYS A 449 8.82 -9.97 22.96
CA CYS A 449 8.14 -10.98 23.76
C CYS A 449 9.15 -12.01 24.26
N PRO A 450 9.62 -11.94 25.52
CA PRO A 450 10.75 -12.75 25.96
C PRO A 450 10.52 -14.26 25.80
N GLY A 451 11.46 -14.92 25.13
CA GLY A 451 11.41 -16.37 24.88
C GLY A 451 10.66 -16.72 23.59
N PRO A 452 10.03 -17.89 23.47
CA PRO A 452 9.55 -18.40 22.18
C PRO A 452 8.22 -17.78 21.71
N CYS A 453 7.80 -16.64 22.26
CA CYS A 453 6.53 -16.01 21.89
C CYS A 453 6.73 -14.93 20.82
N ASP A 454 5.72 -14.70 19.99
CA ASP A 454 5.83 -13.73 18.90
C ASP A 454 5.57 -12.30 19.39
N GLY A 455 6.60 -11.45 19.36
CA GLY A 455 6.46 -10.03 19.65
C GLY A 455 5.98 -9.19 18.46
N VAL A 456 6.32 -9.57 17.22
CA VAL A 456 5.99 -8.78 16.00
C VAL A 456 5.50 -9.70 14.87
N PRO A 457 4.30 -10.28 14.98
CA PRO A 457 3.78 -11.20 13.98
C PRO A 457 3.44 -10.51 12.65
N VAL A 458 3.10 -9.22 12.69
CA VAL A 458 2.81 -8.40 11.52
C VAL A 458 3.48 -7.05 11.71
N LEU A 459 4.55 -6.78 10.95
CA LEU A 459 5.11 -5.45 10.88
C LEU A 459 4.25 -4.63 9.91
N VAL A 460 3.33 -3.85 10.46
CA VAL A 460 2.47 -2.94 9.70
C VAL A 460 3.27 -1.68 9.40
N ILE A 461 3.54 -1.40 8.13
CA ILE A 461 4.45 -0.33 7.72
C ILE A 461 3.88 0.44 6.54
N LEU A 462 4.03 1.76 6.57
CA LEU A 462 4.06 2.58 5.37
C LEU A 462 5.28 3.53 5.42
N PRO A 463 5.86 3.89 4.26
CA PRO A 463 7.10 4.67 4.09
C PRO A 463 7.03 6.14 4.55
#